data_AF-A0A7X8X3N7-F1
#
_entry.id   AF-A0A7X8X3N7-F1
#
_cell.length_a   1.000
_cell.length_b   1.000
_cell.length_c   1.000
_cell.angle_alpha   90.00
_cell.angle_beta   90.00
_cell.angle_gamma   90.00
#
_symmetry.space_group_name_H-M   'P 1'
#
loop_
_entity.id
_entity.type
_entity.pdbx_description
1 polymer ?
#
loop_
_entity_poly.entity_id
_entity_poly.type
_entity_poly.pdbx_seq_one_letter_code
_entity_poly.pdbx_strand_id
1 'polypeptide(L)'
;MERFDILRDIAERTGGDIYLGVVGPVRTGKSTFIKRFMELLVLPNIEEFHERERAQDELPQSGAGRTIMTTEPKFIPSEAVEIAVRDGIEMRVRLVDCVGYAVPGALGFEEEEGPRMVRTPWFDEEIPFQEAAEIGTRKVIADHSTIGIVIVTDGSVTDISRESYI
;
A
#
# COMPACT_ATOMS: atom_id res chain seq x y z
N MET A 1 -34.95 -4.24 10.28
CA MET A 1 -33.54 -4.31 10.71
C MET A 1 -32.84 -3.20 9.95
N GLU A 2 -32.49 -2.10 10.64
CA GLU A 2 -31.77 -1.00 9.99
C GLU A 2 -30.46 -1.56 9.43
N ARG A 3 -30.18 -1.22 8.17
CA ARG A 3 -28.99 -1.68 7.46
C ARG A 3 -27.83 -0.91 8.07
N PHE A 4 -27.05 -1.57 8.94
CA PHE A 4 -25.85 -1.00 9.51
C PHE A 4 -24.92 -0.57 8.38
N ASP A 5 -24.73 0.73 8.22
CA ASP A 5 -23.84 1.30 7.23
C ASP A 5 -22.43 1.42 7.82
N ILE A 6 -21.62 0.41 7.56
CA ILE A 6 -20.26 0.32 8.09
C ILE A 6 -19.36 1.46 7.60
N LEU A 7 -19.60 1.99 6.40
CA LEU A 7 -18.78 3.06 5.84
C LEU A 7 -19.07 4.38 6.55
N ARG A 8 -20.35 4.63 6.83
CA ARG A 8 -20.77 5.79 7.62
C ARG A 8 -20.21 5.75 9.05
N ASP A 9 -20.30 4.60 9.71
CA ASP A 9 -19.79 4.43 11.08
C ASP A 9 -18.26 4.63 11.15
N ILE A 10 -17.50 4.12 10.16
CA ILE A 10 -16.06 4.37 10.08
C ILE A 10 -15.76 5.86 9.90
N ALA A 11 -16.44 6.52 8.95
CA ALA A 11 -16.23 7.95 8.68
C ALA A 11 -16.54 8.83 9.91
N GLU A 12 -17.64 8.54 10.62
CA GLU A 12 -18.01 9.29 11.84
C GLU A 12 -16.97 9.12 12.96
N ARG A 13 -16.40 7.92 13.12
CA ARG A 13 -15.37 7.65 14.14
C ARG A 13 -14.01 8.24 13.81
N THR A 14 -13.71 8.43 12.53
CA THR A 14 -12.39 8.91 12.07
C THR A 14 -12.39 10.38 11.69
N GLY A 15 -13.51 11.09 11.87
CA GLY A 15 -13.64 12.49 11.45
C GLY A 15 -13.58 12.66 9.93
N GLY A 16 -14.00 11.63 9.19
CA GLY A 16 -13.98 11.57 7.73
C GLY A 16 -12.63 11.19 7.13
N ASP A 17 -11.55 11.09 7.91
CA ASP A 17 -10.23 10.70 7.41
C ASP A 17 -10.08 9.18 7.39
N ILE A 18 -9.86 8.60 6.22
CA ILE A 18 -9.74 7.16 6.02
C ILE A 18 -8.39 6.84 5.39
N TYR A 19 -7.54 6.19 6.18
CA TYR A 19 -6.25 5.68 5.73
C TYR A 19 -6.37 4.21 5.36
N LEU A 20 -6.06 3.89 4.10
CA LEU A 20 -6.09 2.53 3.57
C LEU A 20 -4.68 1.95 3.56
N GLY A 21 -4.40 1.04 4.50
CA GLY A 21 -3.13 0.32 4.56
C GLY A 21 -3.17 -0.91 3.66
N VAL A 22 -2.42 -0.91 2.56
CA VAL A 22 -2.40 -2.04 1.61
C VAL A 22 -1.18 -2.93 1.89
N VAL A 23 -1.43 -4.19 2.26
CA VAL A 23 -0.40 -5.13 2.71
C VAL A 23 -0.53 -6.50 2.07
N GLY A 24 0.53 -7.29 2.19
CA GLY A 24 0.61 -8.63 1.64
C GLY A 24 1.99 -8.93 1.07
N PRO A 25 2.23 -10.16 0.59
CA PRO A 25 3.51 -10.57 0.05
C PRO A 25 3.97 -9.68 -1.13
N VAL A 26 5.27 -9.63 -1.40
CA VAL A 26 5.77 -8.98 -2.62
C VAL A 26 5.16 -9.63 -3.85
N ARG A 27 5.03 -8.89 -4.95
CA ARG A 27 4.55 -9.41 -6.24
C ARG A 27 3.10 -9.95 -6.27
N THR A 28 2.27 -9.64 -5.26
CA THR A 28 0.83 -9.98 -5.26
C THR A 28 -0.09 -8.96 -5.94
N GLY A 29 0.44 -7.83 -6.41
CA GLY A 29 -0.35 -6.79 -7.10
C GLY A 29 -0.76 -5.59 -6.24
N LYS A 30 -0.17 -5.40 -5.04
CA LYS A 30 -0.43 -4.23 -4.16
C LYS A 30 -0.35 -2.89 -4.88
N SER A 31 0.81 -2.58 -5.48
CA SER A 31 1.01 -1.31 -6.19
C SER A 31 0.06 -1.15 -7.38
N THR A 32 -0.32 -2.25 -8.06
CA THR A 32 -1.32 -2.22 -9.13
C THR A 32 -2.71 -1.89 -8.58
N PHE A 33 -3.11 -2.47 -7.45
CA PHE A 33 -4.36 -2.14 -6.77
C PHE A 33 -4.39 -0.66 -6.39
N ILE A 34 -3.33 -0.14 -5.75
CA ILE A 34 -3.24 1.28 -5.35
C ILE A 34 -3.34 2.19 -6.56
N LYS A 35 -2.58 1.91 -7.62
CA LYS A 35 -2.63 2.67 -8.87
C LYS A 35 -4.05 2.72 -9.44
N ARG A 36 -4.73 1.58 -9.53
CA ARG A 36 -6.11 1.51 -10.04
C ARG A 36 -7.11 2.20 -9.15
N PHE A 37 -6.98 2.06 -7.83
CA PHE A 37 -7.82 2.75 -6.86
C PHE A 37 -7.69 4.27 -7.04
N MET A 38 -6.46 4.76 -7.12
CA MET A 38 -6.17 6.18 -7.35
C MET A 38 -6.76 6.68 -8.67
N GLU A 39 -6.51 5.97 -9.77
CA GLU A 39 -7.01 6.34 -11.12
C GLU A 39 -8.54 6.39 -11.20
N LEU A 40 -9.23 5.45 -10.54
CA LEU A 40 -10.67 5.29 -10.69
C LEU A 40 -11.49 6.07 -9.65
N LEU A 41 -10.97 6.22 -8.44
CA LEU A 41 -11.75 6.74 -7.30
C LEU A 41 -11.17 8.01 -6.69
N VAL A 42 -9.88 8.33 -6.86
CA VAL A 42 -9.25 9.47 -6.17
C VAL A 42 -8.96 10.62 -7.14
N LEU A 43 -8.13 10.38 -8.16
CA LEU A 43 -7.73 11.40 -9.14
C LEU A 43 -8.89 12.14 -9.83
N PRO A 44 -10.04 11.49 -10.14
CA PRO A 44 -11.18 12.21 -10.72
C PRO A 44 -11.78 13.30 -9.82
N ASN A 45 -11.52 13.25 -8.51
CA ASN A 45 -12.04 14.22 -7.54
C ASN A 45 -11.06 15.39 -7.27
N ILE A 46 -9.88 15.38 -7.87
CA ILE A 46 -8.92 16.50 -7.76
C ILE A 46 -9.19 17.49 -8.89
N GLU A 47 -9.74 18.65 -8.54
CA GLU A 47 -10.10 19.71 -9.51
C GLU A 47 -8.87 20.48 -10.01
N GLU A 48 -7.93 20.77 -9.12
CA GLU A 48 -6.74 21.56 -9.45
C GLU A 48 -5.76 20.72 -10.29
N PHE A 49 -5.35 21.28 -11.43
CA PHE A 49 -4.58 20.55 -12.44
C PHE A 49 -3.20 20.12 -11.93
N HIS A 50 -2.47 21.02 -11.27
CA HIS A 50 -1.12 20.75 -10.77
C HIS A 50 -1.13 19.80 -9.56
N GLU A 51 -2.15 19.85 -8.70
CA GLU A 51 -2.36 18.85 -7.65
C GLU A 51 -2.62 17.47 -8.23
N ARG A 52 -3.46 17.39 -9.28
CA ARG A 52 -3.75 16.11 -9.92
C ARG A 52 -2.54 15.53 -10.62
N GLU A 53 -1.75 16.35 -11.33
CA GLU A 53 -0.48 15.89 -11.93
C GLU A 53 0.50 15.40 -10.87
N ARG A 54 0.66 16.13 -9.76
CA ARG A 54 1.52 15.70 -8.64
C ARG A 54 1.08 14.37 -8.05
N ALA A 55 -0.23 14.21 -7.78
CA ALA A 55 -0.78 12.96 -7.27
C ALA A 55 -0.60 11.79 -8.26
N GLN A 56 -0.64 12.08 -9.58
CA GLN A 56 -0.39 11.09 -10.63
C GLN A 56 1.08 10.67 -10.69
N ASP A 57 2.02 11.62 -10.56
CA ASP A 57 3.46 11.35 -10.50
C ASP A 57 3.85 10.58 -9.23
N GLU A 58 3.09 10.74 -8.16
CA GLU A 58 3.29 10.02 -6.90
C GLU A 58 2.89 8.54 -6.97
N LEU A 59 2.12 8.11 -7.98
CA LEU A 59 1.62 6.74 -8.10
C LEU A 59 2.75 5.72 -8.17
N PRO A 60 2.54 4.53 -7.59
CA PRO A 60 3.59 3.53 -7.57
C PRO A 60 3.78 2.97 -8.98
N GLN A 61 5.05 2.81 -9.37
CA GLN A 61 5.40 2.21 -10.64
C GLN A 61 5.18 0.70 -10.58
N SER A 62 4.27 0.19 -11.41
CA SER A 62 4.05 -1.24 -11.53
C SER A 62 5.18 -1.88 -12.32
N GLY A 63 6.08 -2.62 -11.65
CA GLY A 63 7.12 -3.41 -12.31
C GLY A 63 6.62 -4.79 -12.73
N ALA A 64 7.11 -5.34 -13.85
CA ALA A 64 6.88 -6.73 -14.25
C ALA A 64 7.96 -7.67 -13.67
N GLY A 65 7.68 -8.98 -13.65
CA GLY A 65 8.65 -10.01 -13.25
C GLY A 65 8.71 -10.30 -11.75
N ARG A 66 9.90 -10.65 -11.24
CA ARG A 66 10.14 -11.09 -9.86
C ARG A 66 10.81 -10.03 -8.97
N THR A 67 11.34 -8.96 -9.58
CA THR A 67 12.06 -7.91 -8.88
C THR A 67 11.12 -7.01 -8.08
N ILE A 68 11.55 -6.69 -6.86
CA ILE A 68 10.85 -5.80 -5.95
C ILE A 68 11.30 -4.38 -6.22
N MET A 69 10.33 -3.48 -6.36
CA MET A 69 10.57 -2.07 -6.65
C MET A 69 10.39 -1.20 -5.39
N THR A 70 9.45 -1.58 -4.52
CA THR A 70 9.09 -0.81 -3.33
C THR A 70 10.08 -1.09 -2.20
N THR A 71 10.86 -0.08 -1.83
CA THR A 71 11.85 -0.17 -0.75
C THR A 71 11.41 0.52 0.54
N GLU A 72 10.40 1.41 0.49
CA GLU A 72 9.91 2.13 1.66
C GLU A 72 8.39 2.33 1.58
N PRO A 73 7.68 2.37 2.72
CA PRO A 73 6.27 2.72 2.73
C PRO A 73 6.04 4.13 2.23
N LYS A 74 5.08 4.31 1.32
CA LYS A 74 4.73 5.63 0.78
C LYS A 74 3.23 5.89 0.91
N PHE A 75 2.91 7.05 1.48
CA PHE A 75 1.54 7.54 1.49
C PHE A 75 1.21 8.25 0.18
N ILE A 76 0.07 7.89 -0.43
CA ILE A 76 -0.35 8.35 -1.76
C ILE A 76 -1.86 8.64 -1.73
N PRO A 77 -2.33 9.85 -2.09
CA PRO A 77 -1.53 11.04 -2.38
C PRO A 77 -0.84 11.60 -1.12
N SER A 78 0.05 12.58 -1.27
CA SER A 78 0.71 13.28 -0.15
C SER A 78 -0.28 13.99 0.79
N GLU A 79 -1.40 14.47 0.27
CA GLU A 79 -2.53 15.00 1.04
C GLU A 79 -3.77 14.11 0.84
N ALA A 80 -4.65 14.04 1.84
CA ALA A 80 -5.87 13.25 1.72
C ALA A 80 -6.85 13.94 0.76
N VAL A 81 -7.45 13.18 -0.14
CA VAL A 81 -8.38 13.70 -1.15
C VAL A 81 -9.79 13.27 -0.79
N GLU A 82 -10.71 14.22 -0.83
CA GLU A 82 -12.12 13.97 -0.62
C GLU A 82 -12.72 13.18 -1.79
N ILE A 83 -13.45 12.12 -1.47
CA ILE A 83 -14.17 11.30 -2.43
C ILE A 83 -15.61 11.12 -1.95
N ALA A 84 -16.54 11.16 -2.90
CA ALA A 84 -17.93 10.81 -2.65
C ALA A 84 -18.12 9.30 -2.85
N VAL A 85 -18.52 8.61 -1.79
CA VAL A 85 -18.92 7.20 -1.83
C VAL A 85 -20.45 7.12 -1.91
N ARG A 86 -20.99 5.93 -2.22
CA ARG A 86 -22.44 5.72 -2.34
C ARG A 86 -23.19 6.28 -1.12
N ASP A 87 -24.43 6.69 -1.38
CA ASP A 87 -25.38 7.20 -0.38
C ASP A 87 -25.00 8.54 0.26
N GLY A 88 -24.15 9.34 -0.42
CA GLY A 88 -23.82 10.71 -0.01
C GLY A 88 -22.79 10.78 1.12
N ILE A 89 -22.02 9.72 1.32
CA ILE A 89 -20.94 9.68 2.31
C ILE A 89 -19.70 10.33 1.68
N GLU A 90 -19.27 11.44 2.27
CA GLU A 90 -18.00 12.11 1.95
C GLU A 90 -16.90 11.58 2.88
N MET A 91 -15.75 11.24 2.30
CA MET A 91 -14.58 10.79 3.07
C MET A 91 -13.29 11.28 2.41
N ARG A 92 -12.29 11.57 3.22
CA ARG A 92 -10.94 11.94 2.78
C ARG A 92 -10.06 10.71 2.80
N VAL A 93 -9.59 10.27 1.65
CA VAL A 93 -8.86 9.02 1.51
C VAL A 93 -7.39 9.25 1.23
N ARG A 94 -6.56 8.43 1.88
CA ARG A 94 -5.13 8.32 1.62
C ARG A 94 -4.71 6.85 1.70
N LEU A 95 -3.94 6.37 0.74
CA LEU A 95 -3.44 4.99 0.71
C LEU A 95 -2.00 4.94 1.22
N VAL A 96 -1.60 3.80 1.77
CA VAL A 96 -0.20 3.52 2.10
C VAL A 96 0.25 2.28 1.34
N ASP A 97 1.20 2.46 0.41
CA ASP A 97 1.88 1.34 -0.27
C ASP A 97 2.94 0.78 0.67
N CYS A 98 2.65 -0.34 1.33
CA CYS A 98 3.61 -0.99 2.21
C CYS A 98 4.57 -1.89 1.42
N VAL A 99 5.81 -1.98 1.90
CA VAL A 99 6.75 -2.98 1.39
C VAL A 99 6.14 -4.37 1.58
N GLY A 100 6.23 -5.21 0.54
CA GLY A 100 5.68 -6.56 0.66
C GLY A 100 6.52 -7.47 1.52
N TYR A 101 5.90 -8.48 2.12
CA TYR A 101 6.63 -9.57 2.77
C TYR A 101 7.39 -10.40 1.74
N ALA A 102 8.65 -10.74 2.04
CA ALA A 102 9.49 -11.55 1.16
C ALA A 102 8.87 -12.94 0.94
N VAL A 103 9.03 -13.45 -0.28
CA VAL A 103 8.62 -14.81 -0.65
C VAL A 103 9.73 -15.48 -1.46
N PRO A 104 9.86 -16.82 -1.38
CA PRO A 104 10.81 -17.56 -2.20
C PRO A 104 10.61 -17.28 -3.69
N GLY A 105 11.70 -16.91 -4.38
CA GLY A 105 11.71 -16.60 -5.80
C GLY A 105 11.46 -15.13 -6.14
N ALA A 106 11.19 -14.26 -5.16
CA ALA A 106 11.25 -12.81 -5.36
C ALA A 106 12.70 -12.31 -5.34
N LEU A 107 13.02 -11.31 -6.15
CA LEU A 107 14.37 -10.74 -6.26
C LEU A 107 14.43 -9.35 -5.62
N GLY A 108 15.51 -9.05 -4.91
CA GLY A 108 15.78 -7.72 -4.33
C GLY A 108 15.83 -7.65 -2.79
N PHE A 109 15.59 -8.77 -2.10
CA PHE A 109 15.85 -8.91 -0.65
C PHE A 109 17.26 -9.44 -0.33
N GLU A 110 17.93 -10.05 -1.32
CA GLU A 110 19.25 -10.64 -1.22
C GLU A 110 20.18 -10.02 -2.26
N GLU A 111 21.47 -9.90 -1.91
CA GLU A 111 22.60 -9.53 -2.76
C GLU A 111 23.58 -10.73 -2.84
N GLU A 112 24.64 -10.64 -3.65
CA GLU A 112 25.59 -11.76 -3.84
C GLU A 112 26.24 -12.24 -2.53
N GLU A 113 26.39 -11.35 -1.55
CA GLU A 113 27.08 -11.59 -0.28
C GLU A 113 26.14 -11.94 0.88
N GLY A 114 24.81 -12.00 0.65
CA GLY A 114 23.82 -12.30 1.68
C GLY A 114 22.59 -11.38 1.65
N PRO A 115 21.86 -11.23 2.77
CA PRO A 115 20.69 -10.36 2.81
C PRO A 115 21.08 -8.90 2.55
N ARG A 116 20.26 -8.20 1.76
CA ARG A 116 20.44 -6.76 1.53
C ARG A 116 20.28 -6.02 2.86
N MET A 117 21.30 -5.28 3.29
CA MET A 117 21.28 -4.53 4.54
C MET A 117 20.80 -3.09 4.31
N VAL A 118 20.03 -2.53 5.26
CA VAL A 118 19.53 -1.16 5.20
C VAL A 118 19.65 -0.45 6.55
N ARG A 119 19.92 0.86 6.51
CA ARG A 119 19.76 1.73 7.68
C ARG A 119 18.32 2.15 7.80
N THR A 120 17.80 2.15 9.02
CA THR A 120 16.46 2.64 9.30
C THR A 120 16.52 3.65 10.45
N PRO A 121 15.55 4.57 10.58
CA PRO A 121 15.52 5.51 11.69
C PRO A 121 15.20 4.85 13.04
N TRP A 122 14.94 3.54 13.08
CA TRP A 122 14.47 2.81 14.26
C TRP A 122 15.57 2.03 14.96
N PHE A 123 16.73 1.85 14.30
CA PHE A 123 17.84 1.05 14.77
C PHE A 123 19.15 1.79 14.49
N ASP A 124 20.09 1.72 15.43
CA ASP A 124 21.42 2.32 15.28
C ASP A 124 22.33 1.50 14.34
N GLU A 125 22.07 0.20 14.24
CA GLU A 125 22.79 -0.73 13.38
C GLU A 125 22.02 -1.03 12.08
N GLU A 126 22.75 -1.43 11.03
CA GLU A 126 22.15 -1.89 9.79
C GLU A 126 21.45 -3.24 10.02
N ILE A 127 20.22 -3.35 9.52
CA ILE A 127 19.40 -4.56 9.65
C ILE A 127 19.04 -5.11 8.26
N PRO A 128 18.70 -6.40 8.13
CA PRO A 128 18.23 -6.96 6.87
C PRO A 128 16.99 -6.21 6.35
N PHE A 129 16.96 -5.96 5.04
CA PHE A 129 15.87 -5.25 4.36
C PHE A 129 14.50 -5.93 4.59
N GLN A 130 14.49 -7.27 4.64
CA GLN A 130 13.28 -8.02 4.96
C GLN A 130 12.74 -7.69 6.37
N GLU A 131 13.63 -7.59 7.36
CA GLU A 131 13.25 -7.27 8.74
C GLU A 131 12.76 -5.81 8.83
N ALA A 132 13.48 -4.88 8.20
CA ALA A 132 13.06 -3.48 8.10
C ALA A 132 11.67 -3.34 7.47
N ALA A 133 11.40 -4.09 6.39
CA ALA A 133 10.12 -4.10 5.69
C ALA A 133 8.98 -4.62 6.58
N GLU A 134 9.20 -5.69 7.35
CA GLU A 134 8.21 -6.25 8.27
C GLU A 134 7.89 -5.25 9.41
N ILE A 135 8.92 -4.65 10.01
CA ILE A 135 8.73 -3.68 11.10
C ILE A 135 8.00 -2.44 10.59
N GLY A 136 8.39 -1.92 9.43
CA GLY A 136 7.72 -0.78 8.80
C GLY A 136 6.26 -1.06 8.48
N THR A 137 5.98 -2.21 7.88
CA THR A 137 4.61 -2.63 7.53
C THR A 137 3.73 -2.79 8.78
N ARG A 138 4.27 -3.39 9.85
CA ARG A 138 3.53 -3.55 11.12
C ARG A 138 3.15 -2.19 11.72
N LYS A 139 4.08 -1.23 11.78
CA LYS A 139 3.82 0.11 12.29
C LYS A 139 2.78 0.87 11.47
N VAL A 140 2.90 0.82 10.14
CA VAL A 140 1.92 1.48 9.24
C VAL A 140 0.51 0.94 9.45
N ILE A 141 0.36 -0.37 9.60
CA ILE A 141 -0.96 -0.97 9.81
C ILE A 141 -1.51 -0.70 11.22
N ALA A 142 -0.67 -0.81 12.24
CA ALA A 142 -1.11 -0.63 13.62
C ALA A 142 -1.41 0.85 13.96
N ASP A 143 -0.57 1.77 13.48
CA ASP A 143 -0.56 3.14 13.97
C ASP A 143 -1.15 4.15 12.97
N HIS A 144 -1.23 3.78 11.68
CA HIS A 144 -1.54 4.72 10.59
C HIS A 144 -2.62 4.24 9.61
N SER A 145 -3.30 3.12 9.88
CA SER A 145 -4.33 2.59 8.99
C SER A 145 -5.69 2.53 9.68
N THR A 146 -6.69 3.13 9.03
CA THR A 146 -8.10 3.00 9.43
C THR A 146 -8.66 1.66 8.94
N ILE A 147 -8.30 1.27 7.71
CA ILE A 147 -8.71 0.02 7.08
C ILE A 147 -7.48 -0.68 6.51
N GLY A 148 -7.26 -1.92 6.93
CA GLY A 148 -6.26 -2.81 6.36
C GLY A 148 -6.80 -3.60 5.18
N ILE A 149 -6.12 -3.55 4.04
CA ILE A 149 -6.45 -4.32 2.84
C ILE A 149 -5.32 -5.31 2.60
N VAL A 150 -5.63 -6.61 2.69
CA VAL A 150 -4.67 -7.68 2.42
C VAL A 150 -4.82 -8.14 0.97
N ILE A 151 -3.74 -8.06 0.21
CA ILE A 151 -3.67 -8.48 -1.19
C ILE A 151 -2.87 -9.77 -1.30
N VAL A 152 -3.53 -10.82 -1.79
CA VAL A 152 -2.97 -12.16 -2.02
C VAL A 152 -3.13 -12.55 -3.49
N THR A 153 -2.43 -13.60 -3.90
CA THR A 153 -2.51 -14.15 -5.26
C THR A 153 -2.50 -15.68 -5.23
N ASP A 154 -3.08 -16.27 -6.25
CA ASP A 154 -2.98 -17.70 -6.55
C ASP A 154 -1.74 -18.04 -7.43
N GLY A 155 -0.85 -17.07 -7.65
CA GLY A 155 0.37 -17.22 -8.45
C GLY A 155 0.17 -17.00 -9.96
N SER A 156 -1.05 -16.74 -10.42
CA SER A 156 -1.35 -16.63 -11.86
C SER A 156 -0.82 -15.37 -12.56
N VAL A 157 -0.39 -14.36 -11.79
CA VAL A 157 -0.05 -13.01 -12.30
C VAL A 157 1.45 -12.72 -12.36
N THR A 158 2.29 -13.67 -11.92
CA THR A 158 3.75 -13.55 -11.92
C THR A 158 4.43 -14.89 -12.20
N ASP A 159 5.75 -14.87 -12.37
CA ASP A 159 6.54 -16.09 -12.50
C ASP A 159 6.84 -16.77 -11.13
N ILE A 160 6.15 -16.41 -10.06
CA ILE A 160 6.29 -17.01 -8.72
C ILE A 160 5.10 -17.95 -8.52
N SER A 161 5.38 -19.21 -8.15
CA SER A 161 4.34 -20.20 -7.97
C SER A 161 3.49 -19.91 -6.73
N ARG A 162 2.28 -20.48 -6.69
CA ARG A 162 1.36 -20.28 -5.56
C ARG A 162 1.99 -20.72 -4.24
N GLU A 163 2.75 -21.80 -4.25
CA GLU A 163 3.35 -22.41 -3.07
C GLU A 163 4.33 -21.47 -2.37
N SER A 164 4.98 -20.56 -3.11
CA SER A 164 5.84 -19.53 -2.52
C SER A 164 5.05 -18.48 -1.71
N TYR A 165 3.74 -18.36 -1.90
CA TYR A 165 2.88 -17.38 -1.24
C TYR A 165 2.10 -17.94 -0.04
N ILE A 166 2.18 -19.24 0.23
CA ILE A 166 1.41 -19.95 1.28
C ILE A 166 2.27 -20.13 2.54
#